data_AF-A0A936KRX3-F1
#
_entry.id   AF-A0A936KRX3-F1
#
_cell.length_a   1.000
_cell.length_b   1.000
_cell.length_c   1.000
_cell.angle_alpha   90.00
_cell.angle_beta   90.00
_cell.angle_gamma   90.00
#
_symmetry.space_group_name_H-M   'P 1'
#
loop_
_entity.id
_entity.type
_entity.pdbx_description
1 polymer ?
#
loop_
_entity_poly.entity_id
_entity_poly.type
_entity_poly.pdbx_seq_one_letter_code
_entity_poly.pdbx_strand_id
1 'polypeptide(L)'
;MKKIYYVFFLVLLLTGLSFTKPKRVFASPQNQITSADQLISAVNSLRSSYGLPALTWHSILMQSAQSQADYMAATGQVTHSRPGGITYTQQLLSLGFPLAGDLSRGGFRSENILNSNSPLVWDGVPAAWQDADHMNTMLSQNFTHIGAGVSQSSSGYYYAVDTAAATGNGQMQESASSVIGSSGGSIEAAGVSQYMVGVVKSTALPGGDVIHTVQYGQTLWSIAIEYGTTIKNIQALNNLGEDLVVYQGQALLVQKAATQPAPDLPTATLTPPATETLVPVTPTAEVASPTVLAPTTTLEVQSAGQSASKPKSSQLLVVVLIFAAIIGAGVAVWLIRDPD
;
A
#
# COMPACT_ATOMS: atom_id res chain seq x y z
N MET A 1 31.84 45.54 -51.67
CA MET A 1 32.36 44.53 -50.71
C MET A 1 31.98 44.89 -49.26
N LYS A 2 30.69 44.89 -48.88
CA LYS A 2 30.22 45.16 -47.49
C LYS A 2 28.88 44.46 -47.14
N LYS A 3 28.57 43.30 -47.76
CA LYS A 3 27.25 42.62 -47.57
C LYS A 3 27.33 41.11 -47.27
N ILE A 4 28.49 40.57 -46.89
CA ILE A 4 28.66 39.12 -46.64
C ILE A 4 28.89 38.76 -45.16
N TYR A 5 29.15 39.73 -44.28
CA TYR A 5 29.45 39.44 -42.87
C TYR A 5 28.24 39.24 -41.94
N TYR A 6 27.01 39.44 -42.41
CA TYR A 6 25.81 39.28 -41.56
C TYR A 6 25.17 37.88 -41.60
N VAL A 7 25.59 37.00 -42.53
CA VAL A 7 25.02 35.64 -42.62
C VAL A 7 25.80 34.63 -41.74
N PHE A 8 27.01 34.97 -41.30
CA PHE A 8 27.80 34.11 -40.40
C PHE A 8 27.65 34.42 -38.90
N PHE A 9 26.82 35.42 -38.54
CA PHE A 9 26.56 35.75 -37.13
C PHE A 9 25.16 35.35 -36.64
N LEU A 10 24.36 34.67 -37.47
CA LEU A 10 23.02 34.19 -37.11
C LEU A 10 22.89 32.65 -37.08
N VAL A 11 24.00 31.91 -37.02
CA VAL A 11 24.00 30.44 -36.84
C VAL A 11 24.67 30.03 -35.52
N LEU A 12 25.08 30.99 -34.69
CA LEU A 12 25.75 30.75 -33.40
C LEU A 12 24.96 31.34 -32.22
N LEU A 13 23.64 31.18 -32.25
CA LEU A 13 22.77 31.45 -31.10
C LEU A 13 21.66 30.40 -30.96
N LEU A 14 21.98 29.13 -31.24
CA LEU A 14 21.04 28.01 -31.08
C LEU A 14 21.70 26.73 -30.55
N THR A 15 22.79 26.86 -29.80
CA THR A 15 23.41 25.75 -29.05
C THR A 15 23.68 26.20 -27.62
N GLY A 16 22.64 26.12 -26.79
CA GLY A 16 22.75 26.57 -25.41
C GLY A 16 21.51 26.35 -24.54
N LEU A 17 20.44 25.73 -25.03
CA LEU A 17 19.57 24.99 -24.12
C LEU A 17 20.19 23.61 -23.95
N SER A 18 21.13 23.53 -23.00
CA SER A 18 21.34 22.27 -22.31
C SER A 18 19.98 21.87 -21.75
N PHE A 19 19.29 20.95 -22.44
CA PHE A 19 18.36 20.07 -21.76
C PHE A 19 19.21 19.31 -20.75
N THR A 20 19.41 19.91 -19.57
CA THR A 20 19.69 19.10 -18.40
C THR A 20 18.53 18.13 -18.38
N LYS A 21 18.78 16.85 -18.71
CA LYS A 21 17.84 15.79 -18.33
C LYS A 21 17.46 16.13 -16.90
N PRO A 22 16.16 16.32 -16.57
CA PRO A 22 15.78 16.67 -15.22
C PRO A 22 16.54 15.70 -14.32
N LYS A 23 17.40 16.26 -13.47
CA LYS A 23 18.16 15.46 -12.52
C LYS A 23 17.08 14.68 -11.78
N ARG A 24 17.07 13.34 -11.89
CA ARG A 24 16.06 12.52 -11.22
C ARG A 24 16.11 12.95 -9.75
N VAL A 25 15.08 13.68 -9.33
CA VAL A 25 14.91 14.01 -7.93
C VAL A 25 14.40 12.71 -7.35
N PHE A 26 15.33 11.92 -6.82
CA PHE A 26 14.95 10.81 -5.97
C PHE A 26 14.07 11.39 -4.86
N ALA A 27 12.99 10.69 -4.54
CA ALA A 27 12.16 10.99 -3.38
C ALA A 27 13.06 11.33 -2.18
N SER A 28 12.66 12.27 -1.34
CA SER A 28 13.33 12.41 -0.03
C SER A 28 13.35 11.01 0.61
N PRO A 29 14.53 10.48 1.01
CA PRO A 29 14.63 9.13 1.53
C PRO A 29 13.62 8.95 2.66
N GLN A 30 12.62 8.08 2.47
CA GLN A 30 11.79 7.63 3.58
C GLN A 30 12.58 6.50 4.23
N ASN A 31 13.32 6.86 5.29
CA ASN A 31 14.30 5.95 5.86
C ASN A 31 13.66 4.66 6.42
N GLN A 32 12.38 4.67 6.78
CA GLN A 32 11.62 3.49 7.21
C GLN A 32 10.13 3.68 6.91
N ILE A 33 9.55 2.80 6.09
CA ILE A 33 8.13 2.72 5.83
C ILE A 33 7.50 1.84 6.91
N THR A 34 6.74 2.45 7.81
CA THR A 34 5.98 1.76 8.86
C THR A 34 4.48 2.07 8.80
N SER A 35 4.06 2.90 7.83
CA SER A 35 2.67 3.31 7.65
C SER A 35 2.29 3.36 6.16
N ALA A 36 0.98 3.24 5.90
CA ALA A 36 0.42 3.32 4.55
C ALA A 36 0.69 4.67 3.87
N ASP A 37 0.59 5.79 4.61
CA ASP A 37 0.83 7.13 4.08
C ASP A 37 2.27 7.31 3.58
N GLN A 38 3.25 6.75 4.31
CA GLN A 38 4.64 6.75 3.87
C GLN A 38 4.83 5.93 2.60
N LEU A 39 4.18 4.76 2.51
CA LEU A 39 4.26 3.90 1.33
C LEU A 39 3.65 4.58 0.09
N ILE A 40 2.46 5.18 0.23
CA ILE A 40 1.81 5.97 -0.82
C ILE A 40 2.68 7.15 -1.23
N SER A 41 3.25 7.87 -0.27
CA SER A 41 4.15 8.99 -0.54
C SER A 41 5.40 8.55 -1.32
N ALA A 42 5.95 7.38 -1.00
CA ALA A 42 7.07 6.78 -1.73
C ALA A 42 6.69 6.46 -3.18
N VAL A 43 5.55 5.81 -3.41
CA VAL A 43 5.03 5.50 -4.75
C VAL A 43 4.73 6.77 -5.55
N ASN A 44 4.07 7.76 -4.96
CA ASN A 44 3.78 9.03 -5.63
C ASN A 44 5.03 9.87 -5.91
N SER A 45 6.06 9.78 -5.06
CA SER A 45 7.36 10.38 -5.34
C SER A 45 8.08 9.68 -6.49
N LEU A 46 8.00 8.33 -6.55
CA LEU A 46 8.47 7.56 -7.70
C LEU A 46 7.75 8.01 -8.99
N ARG A 47 6.42 8.10 -8.98
CA ARG A 47 5.64 8.57 -10.14
C ARG A 47 6.07 9.96 -10.58
N SER A 48 6.25 10.88 -9.63
CA SER A 48 6.73 12.24 -9.91
C SER A 48 8.11 12.23 -10.57
N SER A 49 9.02 11.33 -10.17
CA SER A 49 10.34 11.18 -10.81
C SER A 49 10.30 10.69 -12.26
N TYR A 50 9.17 10.09 -12.68
CA TYR A 50 8.88 9.68 -14.06
C TYR A 50 8.00 10.70 -14.82
N GLY A 51 7.71 11.86 -14.21
CA GLY A 51 6.86 12.89 -14.81
C GLY A 51 5.38 12.51 -14.85
N LEU A 52 4.96 11.56 -14.00
CA LEU A 52 3.58 11.11 -13.89
C LEU A 52 2.86 11.84 -12.74
N PRO A 53 1.54 12.09 -12.88
CA PRO A 53 0.76 12.65 -11.78
C PRO A 53 0.70 11.67 -10.61
N ALA A 54 0.66 12.22 -9.39
CA ALA A 54 0.39 11.44 -8.20
C ALA A 54 -1.00 10.76 -8.31
N LEU A 55 -1.09 9.52 -7.83
CA LEU A 55 -2.36 8.83 -7.66
C LEU A 55 -3.08 9.42 -6.43
N THR A 56 -4.39 9.59 -6.57
CA THR A 56 -5.24 10.02 -5.46
C THR A 56 -5.52 8.82 -4.57
N TRP A 57 -5.25 8.91 -3.27
CA TRP A 57 -5.58 7.81 -2.39
C TRP A 57 -7.10 7.59 -2.33
N HIS A 58 -7.56 6.34 -2.16
CA HIS A 58 -8.97 6.02 -2.08
C HIS A 58 -9.25 5.11 -0.88
N SER A 59 -10.24 5.45 -0.05
CA SER A 59 -10.55 4.75 1.20
C SER A 59 -10.79 3.25 1.02
N ILE A 60 -11.51 2.85 -0.03
CA ILE A 60 -11.72 1.42 -0.34
C ILE A 60 -10.43 0.70 -0.74
N LEU A 61 -9.54 1.33 -1.50
CA LEU A 61 -8.25 0.71 -1.84
C LEU A 61 -7.36 0.62 -0.60
N MET A 62 -7.39 1.63 0.28
CA MET A 62 -6.71 1.56 1.59
C MET A 62 -7.22 0.38 2.41
N GLN A 63 -8.53 0.17 2.45
CA GLN A 63 -9.15 -0.95 3.15
C GLN A 63 -8.75 -2.32 2.55
N SER A 64 -8.77 -2.44 1.22
CA SER A 64 -8.38 -3.67 0.52
C SER A 64 -6.90 -4.01 0.75
N ALA A 65 -6.02 -3.02 0.63
CA ALA A 65 -4.59 -3.17 0.83
C ALA A 65 -4.25 -3.49 2.29
N GLN A 66 -4.86 -2.79 3.27
CA GLN A 66 -4.64 -3.09 4.69
C GLN A 66 -5.11 -4.49 5.05
N SER A 67 -6.30 -4.90 4.56
CA SER A 67 -6.79 -6.26 4.75
C SER A 67 -5.84 -7.31 4.16
N GLN A 68 -5.18 -7.01 3.04
CA GLN A 68 -4.19 -7.92 2.46
C GLN A 68 -2.93 -8.00 3.30
N ALA A 69 -2.38 -6.85 3.72
CA ALA A 69 -1.20 -6.80 4.58
C ALA A 69 -1.44 -7.56 5.90
N ASP A 70 -2.61 -7.39 6.51
CA ASP A 70 -3.01 -8.10 7.73
C ASP A 70 -3.16 -9.61 7.50
N TYR A 71 -3.74 -10.03 6.36
CA TYR A 71 -3.87 -11.44 6.02
C TYR A 71 -2.50 -12.11 5.85
N MET A 72 -1.57 -11.44 5.15
CA MET A 72 -0.20 -11.93 5.01
C MET A 72 0.53 -11.96 6.36
N ALA A 73 0.35 -10.94 7.21
CA ALA A 73 0.95 -10.90 8.53
C ALA A 73 0.44 -12.00 9.47
N ALA A 74 -0.87 -12.30 9.41
CA ALA A 74 -1.51 -13.33 10.22
C ALA A 74 -1.15 -14.75 9.78
N THR A 75 -0.98 -14.97 8.46
CA THR A 75 -0.65 -16.30 7.91
C THR A 75 0.86 -16.53 7.77
N GLY A 76 1.66 -15.48 7.79
CA GLY A 76 3.08 -15.52 7.47
C GLY A 76 3.37 -15.75 5.98
N GLN A 77 2.36 -15.72 5.10
CA GLN A 77 2.50 -16.00 3.68
C GLN A 77 2.40 -14.72 2.86
N VAL A 78 3.34 -14.50 1.93
CA VAL A 78 3.20 -13.48 0.89
C VAL A 78 2.38 -14.08 -0.24
N THR A 79 1.14 -13.61 -0.42
CA THR A 79 0.19 -14.21 -1.36
C THR A 79 -0.80 -13.17 -1.88
N HIS A 80 -1.27 -13.37 -3.11
CA HIS A 80 -2.41 -12.63 -3.69
C HIS A 80 -3.76 -13.31 -3.41
N SER A 81 -3.75 -14.48 -2.77
CA SER A 81 -4.97 -15.10 -2.28
C SER A 81 -5.60 -14.22 -1.19
N ARG A 82 -6.93 -14.16 -1.19
CA ARG A 82 -7.70 -13.41 -0.19
C ARG A 82 -8.54 -14.37 0.67
N PRO A 83 -8.91 -13.98 1.90
CA PRO A 83 -9.82 -14.75 2.74
C PRO A 83 -11.10 -15.14 2.00
N GLY A 84 -11.57 -16.37 2.20
CA GLY A 84 -12.78 -16.88 1.54
C GLY A 84 -12.63 -17.16 0.04
N GLY A 85 -11.42 -17.09 -0.52
CA GLY A 85 -11.15 -17.42 -1.92
C GLY A 85 -11.70 -16.42 -2.93
N ILE A 86 -12.14 -15.24 -2.48
CA ILE A 86 -12.61 -14.18 -3.36
C ILE A 86 -11.43 -13.58 -4.15
N THR A 87 -11.70 -13.15 -5.38
CA THR A 87 -10.72 -12.42 -6.17
C THR A 87 -10.56 -10.99 -5.66
N TYR A 88 -9.43 -10.36 -5.97
CA TYR A 88 -9.22 -8.93 -5.71
C TYR A 88 -10.31 -8.06 -6.35
N THR A 89 -10.70 -8.36 -7.59
CA THR A 89 -11.79 -7.66 -8.27
C THR A 89 -13.10 -7.78 -7.50
N GLN A 90 -13.46 -8.99 -7.04
CA GLN A 90 -14.67 -9.18 -6.24
C GLN A 90 -14.61 -8.40 -4.93
N GLN A 91 -13.48 -8.39 -4.24
CA GLN A 91 -13.33 -7.63 -3.00
C GLN A 91 -13.53 -6.12 -3.25
N LEU A 92 -12.91 -5.55 -4.29
CA LEU A 92 -13.11 -4.13 -4.62
C LEU A 92 -14.58 -3.81 -4.91
N LEU A 93 -15.24 -4.64 -5.71
CA LEU A 93 -16.64 -4.44 -6.06
C LEU A 93 -17.57 -4.61 -4.84
N SER A 94 -17.29 -5.58 -3.95
CA SER A 94 -18.07 -5.83 -2.74
C SER A 94 -17.90 -4.72 -1.70
N LEU A 95 -16.73 -4.08 -1.67
CA LEU A 95 -16.47 -2.90 -0.84
C LEU A 95 -17.07 -1.62 -1.45
N GLY A 96 -17.60 -1.69 -2.68
CA GLY A 96 -18.25 -0.57 -3.36
C GLY A 96 -17.32 0.31 -4.17
N PHE A 97 -16.11 -0.15 -4.53
CA PHE A 97 -15.22 0.62 -5.39
C PHE A 97 -15.80 0.64 -6.81
N PRO A 98 -16.05 1.82 -7.41
CA PRO A 98 -16.60 1.94 -8.75
C PRO A 98 -15.52 1.62 -9.78
N LEU A 99 -15.09 0.36 -9.84
CA LEU A 99 -13.97 -0.12 -10.66
C LEU A 99 -14.28 0.09 -12.13
N ALA A 100 -13.38 0.76 -12.86
CA ALA A 100 -13.45 0.93 -14.31
C ALA A 100 -12.81 -0.25 -15.06
N GLY A 101 -12.97 -0.23 -16.38
CA GLY A 101 -12.44 -1.26 -17.29
C GLY A 101 -13.35 -2.47 -17.40
N ASP A 102 -12.91 -3.44 -18.20
CA ASP A 102 -13.68 -4.67 -18.45
C ASP A 102 -13.66 -5.60 -17.22
N LEU A 103 -14.78 -5.65 -16.50
CA LEU A 103 -14.91 -6.46 -15.29
C LEU A 103 -14.80 -7.97 -15.55
N SER A 104 -15.11 -8.44 -16.77
CA SER A 104 -14.91 -9.86 -17.14
C SER A 104 -13.43 -10.25 -17.20
N ARG A 105 -12.55 -9.25 -17.31
CA ARG A 105 -11.08 -9.38 -17.30
C ARG A 105 -10.46 -8.86 -16.00
N GLY A 106 -11.28 -8.62 -14.98
CA GLY A 106 -10.84 -8.16 -13.66
C GLY A 106 -10.84 -6.64 -13.45
N GLY A 107 -11.21 -5.85 -14.46
CA GLY A 107 -11.18 -4.39 -14.41
C GLY A 107 -9.77 -3.79 -14.38
N PHE A 108 -9.68 -2.47 -14.31
CA PHE A 108 -8.41 -1.75 -14.25
C PHE A 108 -7.94 -1.61 -12.81
N ARG A 109 -7.24 -2.65 -12.34
CA ARG A 109 -6.67 -2.76 -10.99
C ARG A 109 -5.39 -3.59 -10.99
N SER A 110 -4.47 -3.25 -10.11
CA SER A 110 -3.23 -3.99 -9.88
C SER A 110 -2.83 -3.91 -8.40
N GLU A 111 -2.08 -4.91 -7.94
CA GLU A 111 -1.64 -5.05 -6.56
C GLU A 111 -0.16 -5.44 -6.53
N ASN A 112 0.61 -4.78 -5.67
CA ASN A 112 1.95 -5.20 -5.31
C ASN A 112 1.97 -5.62 -3.84
N ILE A 113 2.60 -6.74 -3.53
CA ILE A 113 2.79 -7.22 -2.15
C ILE A 113 4.25 -7.54 -1.88
N LEU A 114 4.70 -7.38 -0.63
CA LEU A 114 6.01 -7.87 -0.17
C LEU A 114 6.00 -8.08 1.34
N ASN A 115 6.99 -8.84 1.84
CA ASN A 115 7.35 -8.85 3.25
C ASN A 115 8.82 -8.42 3.44
N SER A 116 9.15 -8.00 4.66
CA SER A 116 10.52 -7.68 5.08
C SER A 116 10.73 -7.95 6.58
N ASN A 117 11.93 -8.35 6.98
CA ASN A 117 12.24 -8.65 8.38
C ASN A 117 12.33 -7.40 9.29
N SER A 118 12.41 -6.21 8.70
CA SER A 118 12.51 -4.91 9.37
C SER A 118 11.72 -3.88 8.57
N PRO A 119 11.43 -2.69 9.11
CA PRO A 119 10.76 -1.63 8.35
C PRO A 119 11.43 -1.43 6.99
N LEU A 120 10.63 -1.38 5.93
CA LEU A 120 11.12 -1.25 4.57
C LEU A 120 11.81 0.10 4.43
N VAL A 121 13.06 0.10 4.00
CA VAL A 121 13.79 1.34 3.68
C VAL A 121 13.50 1.65 2.21
N TRP A 122 12.96 2.85 1.92
CA TRP A 122 12.70 3.26 0.55
C TRP A 122 13.83 4.18 0.04
N ASP A 123 14.94 3.57 -0.38
CA ASP A 123 16.06 4.21 -1.08
C ASP A 123 15.97 4.05 -2.62
N GLY A 124 14.91 3.39 -3.07
CA GLY A 124 14.59 3.05 -4.44
C GLY A 124 13.39 2.08 -4.43
N VAL A 125 12.96 1.64 -5.62
CA VAL A 125 11.95 0.58 -5.68
C VAL A 125 12.56 -0.71 -5.11
N PRO A 126 11.91 -1.40 -4.16
CA PRO A 126 12.41 -2.67 -3.62
C PRO A 126 12.65 -3.68 -4.73
N ALA A 127 13.70 -4.49 -4.63
CA ALA A 127 14.10 -5.43 -5.69
C ALA A 127 12.95 -6.34 -6.16
N ALA A 128 12.08 -6.76 -5.23
CA ALA A 128 10.90 -7.58 -5.51
C ALA A 128 9.84 -6.90 -6.42
N TRP A 129 9.90 -5.58 -6.57
CA TRP A 129 8.95 -4.79 -7.37
C TRP A 129 9.59 -4.11 -8.59
N GLN A 130 10.83 -4.45 -8.94
CA GLN A 130 11.54 -3.80 -10.05
C GLN A 130 11.21 -4.39 -11.43
N ASP A 131 10.51 -5.52 -11.51
CA ASP A 131 10.06 -6.10 -12.77
C ASP A 131 8.88 -5.31 -13.38
N ALA A 132 8.57 -5.63 -14.64
CA ALA A 132 7.64 -4.85 -15.43
C ALA A 132 6.21 -4.82 -14.86
N ASP A 133 5.75 -5.93 -14.26
CA ASP A 133 4.37 -6.04 -13.78
C ASP A 133 4.18 -5.23 -12.50
N HIS A 134 5.11 -5.34 -11.55
CA HIS A 134 5.06 -4.54 -10.32
C HIS A 134 5.33 -3.05 -10.58
N MET A 135 6.23 -2.73 -11.50
CA MET A 135 6.43 -1.35 -11.94
C MET A 135 5.18 -0.81 -12.65
N ASN A 136 4.42 -1.64 -13.37
CA ASN A 136 3.15 -1.23 -13.97
C ASN A 136 2.12 -0.83 -12.90
N THR A 137 1.99 -1.59 -11.81
CA THR A 137 1.15 -1.20 -10.66
C THR A 137 1.45 0.22 -10.21
N MET A 138 2.73 0.58 -10.07
CA MET A 138 3.11 1.90 -9.56
C MET A 138 3.10 3.02 -10.63
N LEU A 139 3.45 2.71 -11.88
CA LEU A 139 3.73 3.71 -12.94
C LEU A 139 2.70 3.74 -14.07
N SER A 140 1.70 2.86 -14.08
CA SER A 140 0.66 2.90 -15.12
C SER A 140 -0.04 4.26 -15.10
N GLN A 141 -0.26 4.80 -16.30
CA GLN A 141 -1.05 6.01 -16.52
C GLN A 141 -2.55 5.75 -16.47
N ASN A 142 -2.96 4.47 -16.50
CA ASN A 142 -4.36 4.09 -16.51
C ASN A 142 -4.98 4.09 -15.10
N PHE A 143 -4.17 3.99 -14.05
CA PHE A 143 -4.67 4.07 -12.68
C PHE A 143 -4.83 5.52 -12.23
N THR A 144 -5.91 5.78 -11.52
CA THR A 144 -6.24 7.11 -10.99
C THR A 144 -6.15 7.13 -9.46
N HIS A 145 -6.24 5.96 -8.82
CA HIS A 145 -6.27 5.84 -7.38
C HIS A 145 -5.24 4.86 -6.84
N ILE A 146 -4.88 5.06 -5.57
CA ILE A 146 -3.98 4.20 -4.80
C ILE A 146 -4.55 3.89 -3.41
N GLY A 147 -4.22 2.73 -2.88
CA GLY A 147 -4.34 2.37 -1.48
C GLY A 147 -3.09 1.63 -1.04
N ALA A 148 -2.78 1.69 0.26
CA ALA A 148 -1.67 0.96 0.82
C ALA A 148 -2.04 0.36 2.17
N GLY A 149 -1.44 -0.78 2.46
CA GLY A 149 -1.53 -1.48 3.73
C GLY A 149 -0.13 -1.78 4.26
N VAL A 150 0.06 -1.59 5.56
CA VAL A 150 1.26 -2.01 6.27
C VAL A 150 0.84 -2.74 7.53
N SER A 151 1.36 -3.95 7.73
CA SER A 151 1.07 -4.75 8.90
C SER A 151 2.35 -5.37 9.46
N GLN A 152 2.44 -5.50 10.77
CA GLN A 152 3.59 -6.07 11.45
C GLN A 152 3.19 -7.33 12.21
N SER A 153 3.97 -8.40 12.07
CA SER A 153 3.90 -9.59 12.91
C SER A 153 5.24 -9.85 13.58
N SER A 154 5.31 -10.91 14.40
CA SER A 154 6.57 -11.37 15.01
C SER A 154 7.64 -11.72 13.98
N SER A 155 7.24 -12.06 12.75
CA SER A 155 8.14 -12.47 11.66
C SER A 155 8.61 -11.32 10.78
N GLY A 156 8.09 -10.10 10.96
CA GLY A 156 8.46 -8.93 10.16
C GLY A 156 7.28 -8.04 9.77
N TYR A 157 7.47 -7.25 8.72
CA TYR A 157 6.49 -6.35 8.13
C TYR A 157 5.96 -6.89 6.80
N TYR A 158 4.72 -6.58 6.51
CA TYR A 158 3.98 -6.96 5.31
C TYR A 158 3.37 -5.71 4.70
N TYR A 159 3.48 -5.59 3.38
CA TYR A 159 3.05 -4.40 2.65
C TYR A 159 2.19 -4.83 1.47
N ALA A 160 1.15 -4.04 1.22
CA ALA A 160 0.35 -4.12 0.01
C ALA A 160 0.20 -2.72 -0.59
N VAL A 161 0.27 -2.62 -1.91
CA VAL A 161 -0.03 -1.41 -2.67
C VAL A 161 -1.06 -1.77 -3.73
N ASP A 162 -2.25 -1.20 -3.58
CA ASP A 162 -3.36 -1.36 -4.50
C ASP A 162 -3.46 -0.13 -5.39
N THR A 163 -3.56 -0.33 -6.69
CA THR A 163 -3.85 0.76 -7.64
C THR A 163 -5.01 0.37 -8.52
N ALA A 164 -5.90 1.32 -8.79
CA ALA A 164 -7.05 1.07 -9.63
C ALA A 164 -7.55 2.34 -10.32
N ALA A 165 -8.37 2.16 -11.33
CA ALA A 165 -9.11 3.23 -11.98
C ALA A 165 -10.57 3.18 -11.54
N ALA A 166 -11.10 4.31 -11.08
CA ALA A 166 -12.53 4.49 -10.86
C ALA A 166 -13.25 4.85 -12.17
N THR A 167 -14.54 4.53 -12.29
CA THR A 167 -15.39 4.97 -13.40
C THR A 167 -15.48 6.50 -13.44
N GLY A 168 -15.62 7.07 -14.64
CA GLY A 168 -15.65 8.54 -14.80
C GLY A 168 -16.83 9.24 -14.12
N ASN A 169 -17.91 8.51 -13.82
CA ASN A 169 -19.08 9.01 -13.10
C ASN A 169 -19.09 8.61 -11.60
N GLY A 170 -18.07 7.90 -11.13
CA GLY A 170 -17.98 7.41 -9.75
C GLY A 170 -19.05 6.38 -9.37
N GLN A 171 -19.80 5.85 -10.34
CA GLN A 171 -20.85 4.85 -10.10
C GLN A 171 -20.35 3.45 -10.43
N MET A 172 -20.92 2.45 -9.75
CA MET A 172 -20.70 1.04 -10.08
C MET A 172 -21.15 0.74 -11.51
N GLN A 173 -20.39 -0.09 -12.22
CA GLN A 173 -20.86 -0.64 -13.50
C GLN A 173 -22.02 -1.62 -13.25
N GLU A 174 -23.00 -1.67 -14.16
CA GLU A 174 -24.16 -2.57 -14.04
C GLU A 174 -23.75 -4.05 -13.91
N SER A 175 -22.67 -4.43 -14.60
CA SER A 175 -22.09 -5.77 -14.57
C SER A 175 -21.34 -6.12 -13.27
N ALA A 176 -21.20 -5.19 -12.31
CA ALA A 176 -20.54 -5.48 -11.05
C ALA A 176 -21.25 -6.57 -10.23
N SER A 177 -22.58 -6.57 -10.27
CA SER A 177 -23.42 -7.52 -9.53
C SER A 177 -23.18 -8.98 -9.95
N SER A 178 -22.96 -9.24 -11.25
CA SER A 178 -22.70 -10.59 -11.74
C SER A 178 -21.32 -11.10 -11.35
N VAL A 179 -20.33 -10.22 -11.26
CA VAL A 179 -18.97 -10.58 -10.79
C VAL A 179 -18.97 -10.90 -9.29
N ILE A 180 -19.73 -10.15 -8.50
CA ILE A 180 -19.91 -10.42 -7.06
C ILE A 180 -20.65 -11.74 -6.85
N GLY A 181 -21.76 -11.96 -7.56
CA GLY A 181 -22.64 -13.12 -7.39
C GLY A 181 -22.10 -14.46 -7.89
N SER A 182 -20.91 -14.48 -8.52
CA SER A 182 -20.31 -15.70 -9.08
C SER A 182 -19.67 -16.62 -8.02
N SER A 183 -19.83 -16.34 -6.73
CA SER A 183 -19.29 -17.14 -5.61
C SER A 183 -20.28 -18.22 -5.13
N GLY A 184 -20.15 -19.43 -5.67
CA GLY A 184 -20.77 -20.64 -5.13
C GLY A 184 -20.04 -21.19 -3.89
N GLY A 185 -19.85 -20.37 -2.85
CA GLY A 185 -19.17 -20.76 -1.63
C GLY A 185 -19.81 -20.13 -0.40
N SER A 186 -20.42 -20.95 0.45
CA SER A 186 -20.86 -20.59 1.79
C SER A 186 -19.68 -20.06 2.59
N ILE A 187 -19.80 -18.82 3.07
CA ILE A 187 -18.90 -18.19 4.04
C ILE A 187 -19.08 -18.86 5.41
N GLU A 188 -18.46 -20.03 5.60
CA GLU A 188 -18.21 -20.54 6.95
C GLU A 188 -17.04 -19.77 7.55
N ALA A 189 -17.29 -19.20 8.72
CA ALA A 189 -16.36 -18.40 9.51
C ALA A 189 -15.19 -19.26 10.00
N ALA A 190 -14.21 -19.49 9.14
CA ALA A 190 -12.92 -20.06 9.54
C ALA A 190 -12.06 -18.99 10.20
N GLY A 191 -12.25 -18.80 11.51
CA GLY A 191 -11.20 -18.43 12.48
C GLY A 191 -10.13 -17.39 12.09
N VAL A 192 -10.47 -16.33 11.36
CA VAL A 192 -9.55 -15.23 11.04
C VAL A 192 -9.54 -14.24 12.20
N SER A 193 -8.36 -13.97 12.77
CA SER A 193 -8.16 -12.88 13.73
C SER A 193 -8.71 -11.58 13.15
N GLN A 194 -9.81 -11.08 13.73
CA GLN A 194 -10.45 -9.83 13.32
C GLN A 194 -9.58 -8.65 13.76
N TYR A 195 -8.70 -8.15 12.87
CA TYR A 195 -7.98 -6.89 13.09
C TYR A 195 -8.81 -5.65 12.72
N MET A 196 -10.04 -5.84 12.22
CA MET A 196 -11.08 -4.81 12.26
C MET A 196 -11.95 -5.06 13.47
N VAL A 197 -12.16 -4.04 14.31
CA VAL A 197 -13.22 -4.12 15.31
C VAL A 197 -14.53 -4.05 14.55
N GLY A 198 -15.26 -5.18 14.49
CA GLY A 198 -16.60 -5.22 13.91
C GLY A 198 -17.45 -4.07 14.45
N VAL A 199 -18.30 -3.50 13.60
CA VAL A 199 -19.20 -2.42 14.04
C VAL A 199 -20.21 -3.06 14.99
N VAL A 200 -20.14 -2.72 16.27
CA VAL A 200 -21.17 -3.07 17.25
C VAL A 200 -22.12 -1.89 17.34
N LYS A 201 -23.43 -2.14 17.19
CA LYS A 201 -24.45 -1.09 17.29
C LYS A 201 -24.45 -0.47 18.67
N SER A 202 -24.35 0.85 18.71
CA SER A 202 -24.53 1.67 19.89
C SER A 202 -26.01 1.82 20.20
N THR A 203 -26.35 1.86 21.49
CA THR A 203 -27.73 2.07 21.95
C THR A 203 -28.16 3.51 21.70
N ALA A 204 -29.44 3.71 21.38
CA ALA A 204 -30.02 5.05 21.22
C ALA A 204 -29.98 5.84 22.54
N LEU A 205 -29.62 7.12 22.45
CA LEU A 205 -29.68 8.08 23.53
C LEU A 205 -31.13 8.49 23.83
N PRO A 206 -31.42 9.07 25.02
CA PRO A 206 -32.71 9.71 25.28
C PRO A 206 -33.01 10.76 24.21
N GLY A 207 -34.03 10.53 23.38
CA GLY A 207 -34.34 11.33 22.19
C GLY A 207 -34.17 10.60 20.85
N GLY A 208 -33.64 9.37 20.86
CA GLY A 208 -33.58 8.49 19.69
C GLY A 208 -32.35 8.71 18.79
N ASP A 209 -31.40 9.55 19.18
CA ASP A 209 -30.15 9.71 18.44
C ASP A 209 -29.19 8.55 18.75
N VAL A 210 -28.55 7.99 17.72
CA VAL A 210 -27.56 6.92 17.85
C VAL A 210 -26.20 7.43 17.40
N ILE A 211 -25.21 7.40 18.29
CA ILE A 211 -23.84 7.86 18.02
C ILE A 211 -22.91 6.66 18.04
N HIS A 212 -22.14 6.49 16.96
CA HIS A 212 -21.12 5.46 16.84
C HIS A 212 -19.72 6.06 16.90
N THR A 213 -18.86 5.55 17.79
CA THR A 213 -17.45 5.92 17.83
C THR A 213 -16.65 4.99 16.93
N VAL A 214 -16.08 5.55 15.86
CA VAL A 214 -15.28 4.84 14.86
C VAL A 214 -14.12 4.12 15.54
N GLN A 215 -14.05 2.81 15.37
CA GLN A 215 -12.97 1.97 15.86
C GLN A 215 -11.93 1.75 14.75
N TYR A 216 -10.80 1.17 15.16
CA TYR A 216 -9.72 0.84 14.24
C TYR A 216 -10.22 0.00 13.07
N GLY A 217 -9.94 0.47 11.84
CA GLY A 217 -10.31 -0.22 10.60
C GLY A 217 -11.76 -0.04 10.13
N GLN A 218 -12.58 0.79 10.79
CA GLN A 218 -13.95 1.07 10.36
C GLN A 218 -14.03 2.21 9.34
N THR A 219 -15.02 2.15 8.44
CA THR A 219 -15.31 3.16 7.43
C THR A 219 -16.76 3.61 7.49
N LEU A 220 -17.13 4.73 6.85
CA LEU A 220 -18.54 5.13 6.70
C LEU A 220 -19.40 4.02 6.08
N TRP A 221 -18.82 3.20 5.19
CA TRP A 221 -19.52 2.07 4.57
C TRP A 221 -19.82 0.96 5.58
N SER A 222 -18.80 0.48 6.31
CA SER A 222 -19.00 -0.59 7.30
C SER A 222 -19.98 -0.17 8.39
N ILE A 223 -19.95 1.12 8.77
CA ILE A 223 -20.86 1.70 9.75
C ILE A 223 -22.27 1.82 9.15
N ALA A 224 -22.43 2.31 7.92
CA ALA A 224 -23.72 2.44 7.27
C ALA A 224 -24.46 1.09 7.14
N ILE A 225 -23.75 0.04 6.71
CA ILE A 225 -24.31 -1.30 6.61
C ILE A 225 -24.82 -1.79 7.96
N GLU A 226 -23.98 -1.70 9.00
CA GLU A 226 -24.34 -2.22 10.32
C GLU A 226 -25.60 -1.52 10.84
N TYR A 227 -25.63 -0.18 10.82
CA TYR A 227 -26.79 0.58 11.29
C TYR A 227 -27.98 0.58 10.31
N GLY A 228 -27.93 -0.14 9.18
CA GLY A 228 -29.03 -0.15 8.21
C GLY A 228 -29.36 1.26 7.69
N THR A 229 -28.35 2.11 7.53
CA THR A 229 -28.46 3.48 7.00
C THR A 229 -27.60 3.65 5.74
N THR A 230 -27.48 4.86 5.21
CA THR A 230 -26.65 5.15 4.04
C THR A 230 -25.48 6.06 4.40
N ILE A 231 -24.37 5.96 3.66
CA ILE A 231 -23.24 6.90 3.79
C ILE A 231 -23.73 8.34 3.68
N LYS A 232 -24.55 8.63 2.67
CA LYS A 232 -25.10 9.98 2.44
C LYS A 232 -25.89 10.50 3.64
N ASN A 233 -26.63 9.62 4.31
CA ASN A 233 -27.33 9.98 5.54
C ASN A 233 -26.35 10.27 6.69
N ILE A 234 -25.34 9.44 6.91
CA ILE A 234 -24.30 9.69 7.94
C ILE A 234 -23.56 11.01 7.64
N GLN A 235 -23.18 11.26 6.39
CA GLN A 235 -22.55 12.51 5.97
C GLN A 235 -23.44 13.72 6.24
N ALA A 236 -24.72 13.64 5.89
CA ALA A 236 -25.69 14.73 6.13
C ALA A 236 -25.89 14.98 7.64
N LEU A 237 -25.96 13.92 8.45
CA LEU A 237 -26.12 14.01 9.90
C LEU A 237 -24.90 14.64 10.60
N ASN A 238 -23.71 14.51 10.02
CA ASN A 238 -22.45 14.95 10.62
C ASN A 238 -21.78 16.11 9.87
N ASN A 239 -22.45 16.70 8.87
CA ASN A 239 -21.93 17.77 8.00
C ASN A 239 -20.55 17.44 7.36
N LEU A 240 -20.34 16.18 6.96
CA LEU A 240 -19.06 15.72 6.40
C LEU A 240 -18.86 16.09 4.92
N GLY A 241 -19.88 16.66 4.25
CA GLY A 241 -19.84 16.90 2.81
C GLY A 241 -19.78 15.58 2.02
N GLU A 242 -19.05 15.55 0.90
CA GLU A 242 -18.82 14.33 0.12
C GLU A 242 -17.62 13.50 0.65
N ASP A 243 -17.04 13.88 1.79
CA ASP A 243 -15.90 13.19 2.38
C ASP A 243 -16.29 11.79 2.88
N LEU A 244 -15.53 10.78 2.47
CA LEU A 244 -15.71 9.38 2.86
C LEU A 244 -14.82 8.96 4.04
N VAL A 245 -14.01 9.88 4.53
CA VAL A 245 -12.92 9.62 5.48
C VAL A 245 -13.43 9.74 6.90
N VAL A 246 -13.07 8.75 7.70
CA VAL A 246 -13.33 8.75 9.13
C VAL A 246 -12.08 8.32 9.88
N TYR A 247 -11.87 8.95 11.03
CA TYR A 247 -10.71 8.71 11.87
C TYR A 247 -11.12 7.85 13.06
N GLN A 248 -10.23 6.98 13.53
CA GLN A 248 -10.42 6.27 14.79
C GLN A 248 -10.72 7.28 15.91
N GLY A 249 -11.71 6.95 16.75
CA GLY A 249 -12.18 7.80 17.84
C GLY A 249 -13.17 8.88 17.41
N GLN A 250 -13.43 9.05 16.11
CA GLN A 250 -14.44 9.98 15.61
C GLN A 250 -15.84 9.52 16.02
N ALA A 251 -16.61 10.39 16.66
CA ALA A 251 -18.01 10.15 16.96
C ALA A 251 -18.88 10.55 15.77
N LEU A 252 -19.71 9.64 15.29
CA LEU A 252 -20.62 9.85 14.17
C LEU A 252 -22.06 9.67 14.62
N LEU A 253 -22.91 10.67 14.38
CA LEU A 253 -24.35 10.53 14.45
C LEU A 253 -24.83 9.66 13.27
N VAL A 254 -25.23 8.43 13.54
CA VAL A 254 -25.57 7.44 12.50
C VAL A 254 -27.07 7.31 12.26
N GLN A 255 -27.90 7.65 13.27
CA GLN A 255 -29.36 7.69 13.16
C GLN A 255 -29.97 8.77 14.07
N LYS A 256 -31.15 9.28 13.70
CA LYS A 256 -32.00 10.14 14.55
C LYS A 256 -33.37 9.50 14.73
N ALA A 257 -34.00 9.75 15.87
CA ALA A 257 -35.33 9.24 16.22
C ALA A 257 -35.47 7.71 16.05
N ALA A 258 -34.40 6.95 16.31
CA ALA A 258 -34.42 5.50 16.28
C ALA A 258 -35.36 4.96 17.37
N THR A 259 -36.42 4.29 16.96
CA THR A 259 -37.34 3.52 17.81
C THR A 259 -36.83 2.10 18.09
N GLN A 260 -35.51 1.91 18.03
CA GLN A 260 -34.90 0.59 18.07
C GLN A 260 -35.19 -0.10 19.42
N PRO A 261 -35.61 -1.38 19.43
CA PRO A 261 -35.67 -2.15 20.66
C PRO A 261 -34.27 -2.18 21.31
N ALA A 262 -34.22 -2.22 22.65
CA ALA A 262 -32.97 -2.48 23.36
C ALA A 262 -32.29 -3.73 22.75
N PRO A 263 -30.96 -3.77 22.62
CA PRO A 263 -30.26 -4.94 22.07
C PRO A 263 -30.71 -6.18 22.84
N ASP A 264 -30.90 -7.30 22.13
CA ASP A 264 -30.85 -8.60 22.78
C ASP A 264 -29.48 -8.66 23.46
N LEU A 265 -29.47 -8.58 24.79
CA LEU A 265 -28.32 -9.01 25.57
C LEU A 265 -27.92 -10.37 24.99
N PRO A 266 -26.61 -10.66 24.78
CA PRO A 266 -26.24 -12.04 24.51
C PRO A 266 -26.90 -12.86 25.60
N THR A 267 -27.86 -13.71 25.20
CA THR A 267 -28.42 -14.72 26.10
C THR A 267 -27.20 -15.35 26.71
N ALA A 268 -27.03 -15.19 28.02
CA ALA A 268 -26.03 -15.94 28.75
C ALA A 268 -26.39 -17.39 28.46
N THR A 269 -25.66 -18.00 27.53
CA THR A 269 -25.67 -19.44 27.36
C THR A 269 -25.29 -19.93 28.74
N LEU A 270 -26.28 -20.46 29.47
CA LEU A 270 -26.05 -21.09 30.74
C LEU A 270 -24.96 -22.13 30.48
N THR A 271 -23.78 -21.87 31.03
CA THR A 271 -22.75 -22.89 31.18
C THR A 271 -23.47 -24.11 31.74
N PRO A 272 -23.46 -25.28 31.07
CA PRO A 272 -24.03 -26.47 31.67
C PRO A 272 -23.35 -26.67 33.04
N PRO A 273 -24.08 -27.16 34.07
CA PRO A 273 -23.50 -27.37 35.38
C PRO A 273 -22.26 -28.25 35.23
N ALA A 274 -21.18 -27.89 35.93
CA ALA A 274 -20.02 -28.76 36.02
C ALA A 274 -20.48 -30.12 36.57
N THR A 275 -20.52 -31.13 35.69
CA THR A 275 -20.58 -32.52 36.13
C THR A 275 -19.23 -32.82 36.76
N GLU A 276 -19.20 -32.81 38.09
CA GLU A 276 -18.08 -33.33 38.87
C GLU A 276 -17.85 -34.79 38.47
N THR A 277 -16.90 -35.00 37.56
CA THR A 277 -16.35 -36.33 37.33
C THR A 277 -15.28 -36.53 38.39
N LEU A 278 -15.63 -37.35 39.38
CA LEU A 278 -14.74 -37.80 40.44
C LEU A 278 -13.47 -38.40 39.82
N VAL A 279 -12.34 -37.73 40.03
CA VAL A 279 -11.01 -38.26 39.75
C VAL A 279 -10.71 -39.39 40.76
N PRO A 280 -10.30 -40.59 40.33
CA PRO A 280 -9.77 -41.59 41.25
C PRO A 280 -8.43 -41.09 41.81
N VAL A 281 -8.36 -40.99 43.12
CA VAL A 281 -7.12 -40.76 43.86
C VAL A 281 -6.15 -41.95 43.74
N THR A 282 -4.86 -41.65 43.94
CA THR A 282 -3.80 -42.45 44.61
C THR A 282 -2.64 -42.88 43.68
N PRO A 283 -1.35 -42.86 44.13
CA PRO A 283 -0.63 -41.81 44.87
C PRO A 283 0.80 -41.52 44.32
N THR A 284 1.36 -40.39 44.77
CA THR A 284 2.77 -40.18 45.19
C THR A 284 3.92 -40.82 44.39
N ALA A 285 4.71 -39.96 43.75
CA ALA A 285 6.18 -40.05 43.87
C ALA A 285 6.80 -38.65 43.84
N GLU A 286 7.60 -38.43 44.86
CA GLU A 286 8.36 -37.27 45.31
C GLU A 286 9.56 -36.94 44.39
N VAL A 287 10.08 -35.72 44.56
CA VAL A 287 11.51 -35.32 44.57
C VAL A 287 11.98 -34.30 43.51
N ALA A 288 12.37 -33.16 44.08
CA ALA A 288 13.46 -32.22 43.74
C ALA A 288 13.31 -31.14 42.66
N SER A 289 13.28 -29.91 43.20
CA SER A 289 13.86 -28.66 42.67
C SER A 289 15.34 -28.82 42.28
N PRO A 290 15.90 -27.96 41.40
CA PRO A 290 16.55 -26.76 41.95
C PRO A 290 16.45 -25.47 41.12
N THR A 291 16.28 -24.37 41.87
CA THR A 291 17.14 -23.17 41.93
C THR A 291 17.49 -22.36 40.67
N VAL A 292 17.03 -21.11 40.74
CA VAL A 292 17.36 -19.89 39.98
C VAL A 292 18.83 -19.47 40.17
N LEU A 293 19.51 -19.04 39.09
CA LEU A 293 20.45 -17.92 39.12
C LEU A 293 20.40 -17.13 37.80
N ALA A 294 20.32 -15.81 37.92
CA ALA A 294 20.41 -14.82 36.85
C ALA A 294 21.88 -14.30 36.70
N PRO A 295 22.17 -13.25 35.90
CA PRO A 295 23.10 -13.31 34.77
C PRO A 295 24.47 -12.69 35.06
N THR A 296 25.46 -12.87 34.17
CA THR A 296 26.65 -12.00 34.10
C THR A 296 27.21 -11.91 32.68
N THR A 297 27.43 -10.65 32.30
CA THR A 297 28.09 -10.05 31.13
C THR A 297 29.48 -10.63 30.83
N THR A 298 29.91 -10.64 29.56
CA THR A 298 31.31 -10.32 29.18
C THR A 298 31.38 -9.88 27.72
N LEU A 299 32.07 -8.76 27.51
CA LEU A 299 32.46 -8.15 26.25
C LEU A 299 33.59 -8.95 25.59
N GLU A 300 33.58 -9.10 24.28
CA GLU A 300 34.80 -9.42 23.54
C GLU A 300 34.95 -8.53 22.30
N VAL A 301 36.07 -7.81 22.30
CA VAL A 301 36.58 -6.95 21.24
C VAL A 301 37.52 -7.80 20.40
N GLN A 302 37.31 -7.87 19.09
CA GLN A 302 38.41 -8.12 18.16
C GLN A 302 38.35 -7.18 16.95
N SER A 303 39.56 -6.75 16.61
CA SER A 303 39.94 -5.61 15.79
C SER A 303 40.59 -6.08 14.49
N ALA A 304 40.61 -5.16 13.53
CA ALA A 304 41.51 -5.04 12.40
C ALA A 304 41.19 -5.83 11.11
N GLY A 305 40.91 -5.06 10.06
CA GLY A 305 40.84 -5.51 8.67
C GLY A 305 40.49 -4.39 7.71
N GLN A 306 41.29 -3.32 7.67
CA GLN A 306 41.26 -2.35 6.57
C GLN A 306 41.60 -3.04 5.24
N SER A 307 40.76 -2.85 4.22
CA SER A 307 41.27 -2.78 2.84
C SER A 307 40.30 -2.00 1.96
N ALA A 308 40.73 -0.78 1.65
CA ALA A 308 40.16 0.03 0.58
C ALA A 308 40.56 -0.56 -0.78
N SER A 309 39.59 -0.80 -1.66
CA SER A 309 39.88 -0.97 -3.10
C SER A 309 38.87 -0.20 -3.97
N LYS A 310 39.32 1.00 -4.35
CA LYS A 310 39.18 1.73 -5.63
C LYS A 310 38.06 1.28 -6.61
N PRO A 311 37.22 2.22 -7.12
CA PRO A 311 36.30 1.91 -8.22
C PRO A 311 37.04 1.79 -9.57
N LYS A 312 36.65 0.80 -10.38
CA LYS A 312 37.13 0.61 -11.76
C LYS A 312 36.58 1.71 -12.67
N SER A 313 37.45 2.63 -13.07
CA SER A 313 37.26 3.63 -14.12
C SER A 313 37.40 3.00 -15.51
N SER A 314 36.34 2.41 -16.07
CA SER A 314 36.30 1.95 -17.46
C SER A 314 35.48 2.85 -18.40
N GLN A 315 34.77 3.85 -17.86
CA GLN A 315 33.94 4.77 -18.65
C GLN A 315 34.72 6.01 -19.14
N LEU A 316 35.75 6.45 -18.42
CA LEU A 316 36.54 7.65 -18.81
C LEU A 316 37.51 7.36 -19.97
N LEU A 317 38.04 6.13 -20.06
CA LEU A 317 39.07 5.76 -21.04
C LEU A 317 38.46 5.53 -22.45
N VAL A 318 37.21 5.09 -22.54
CA VAL A 318 36.48 4.94 -23.81
C VAL A 318 36.11 6.30 -24.41
N VAL A 319 35.72 7.28 -23.57
CA VAL A 319 35.36 8.63 -24.04
C VAL A 319 36.59 9.39 -24.55
N VAL A 320 37.75 9.25 -23.91
CA VAL A 320 39.00 9.89 -24.36
C VAL A 320 39.47 9.31 -25.71
N LEU A 321 39.32 8.00 -25.91
CA LEU A 321 39.70 7.36 -27.18
C LEU A 321 38.78 7.75 -28.35
N ILE A 322 37.47 7.91 -28.10
CA ILE A 322 36.52 8.35 -29.13
C ILE A 322 36.79 9.82 -29.52
N PHE A 323 37.09 10.69 -28.55
CA PHE A 323 37.45 12.09 -28.85
C PHE A 323 38.76 12.21 -29.63
N ALA A 324 39.78 11.40 -29.30
CA ALA A 324 41.03 11.39 -30.04
C ALA A 324 40.85 10.91 -31.50
N ALA A 325 39.98 9.93 -31.74
CA ALA A 325 39.68 9.42 -33.09
C ALA A 325 38.95 10.46 -33.96
N ILE A 326 38.01 11.23 -33.38
CA ILE A 326 37.26 12.28 -34.10
C ILE A 326 38.17 13.45 -34.46
N ILE A 327 39.07 13.85 -33.55
CA ILE A 327 40.04 14.93 -33.82
C ILE A 327 41.06 14.47 -34.89
N GLY A 328 41.54 13.23 -34.82
CA GLY A 328 42.44 12.67 -35.83
C GLY A 328 41.83 12.61 -37.24
N ALA A 329 40.56 12.19 -37.35
CA ALA A 329 39.84 12.15 -38.63
C ALA A 329 39.58 13.56 -39.20
N GLY A 330 39.28 14.55 -38.35
CA GLY A 330 39.10 15.94 -38.77
C GLY A 330 40.37 16.58 -39.31
N VAL A 331 41.52 16.32 -38.68
CA VAL A 331 42.83 16.82 -39.13
C VAL A 331 43.29 16.13 -40.42
N ALA A 332 43.03 14.83 -40.58
CA ALA A 332 43.34 14.11 -41.82
C ALA A 332 42.52 14.61 -43.01
N VAL A 333 41.23 14.90 -42.81
CA VAL A 333 40.37 15.47 -43.87
C VAL A 333 40.75 16.92 -44.20
N TRP A 334 41.24 17.69 -43.23
CA TRP A 334 41.76 19.05 -43.46
C TRP A 334 43.08 19.04 -44.25
N LEU A 335 43.99 18.11 -43.97
CA LEU A 335 45.28 18.01 -44.68
C LEU A 335 45.17 17.43 -46.10
N ILE A 336 44.09 16.72 -46.43
CA ILE A 336 43.84 16.15 -47.76
C ILE A 336 43.15 17.16 -48.70
N ARG A 337 42.61 18.26 -48.18
CA ARG A 337 41.71 19.15 -48.95
C ARG A 337 42.33 20.42 -49.52
N ASP A 338 43.65 20.59 -49.50
CA ASP A 338 44.31 21.63 -50.29
C ASP A 338 45.53 21.03 -51.03
N PRO A 339 45.43 20.95 -52.37
CA PRO A 339 46.47 21.51 -53.20
C PRO A 339 45.86 22.52 -54.17
N ASP A 340 46.34 23.76 -54.05
CA ASP A 340 46.25 24.90 -54.98
C ASP A 340 44.86 25.52 -55.30
#